data_AF-X1NQA1-F1
#
_entry.id   AF-X1NQA1-F1
#
_cell.length_a   1.000
_cell.length_b   1.000
_cell.length_c   1.000
_cell.angle_alpha   90.00
_cell.angle_beta   90.00
_cell.angle_gamma   90.00
#
_symmetry.space_group_name_H-M   'P 1'
#
loop_
_entity.id
_entity.type
_entity.pdbx_description
1 polymer ?
#
loop_
_entity_poly.entity_id
_entity_poly.type
_entity_poly.pdbx_seq_one_letter_code
_entity_poly.pdbx_strand_id
1 'polypeptide(L)'
;MADEFSVVGKRLPRVDAVTKVKGEATYVPDMQLPGMLHAKFLRSPHPHARIVKINTKEAESLPGVRGVLTHKNVPKVHQDSN
;
A
#
# COMPACT_ATOMS: atom_id res chain seq x y z
N MET A 1 25.41 1.44 -38.41
CA MET A 1 25.80 1.87 -37.05
C MET A 1 24.96 1.21 -35.93
N ALA A 2 24.15 0.17 -36.21
CA ALA A 2 23.41 -0.55 -35.17
C ALA A 2 24.17 -1.74 -34.55
N ASP A 3 25.32 -2.12 -35.13
CA ASP A 3 26.08 -3.34 -34.76
C ASP A 3 27.21 -3.13 -33.74
N GLU A 4 27.38 -1.93 -33.20
CA GLU A 4 28.51 -1.63 -32.31
C GLU A 4 28.27 -2.07 -30.86
N PHE A 5 27.00 -2.18 -30.44
CA PHE A 5 26.65 -2.50 -29.06
C PHE A 5 26.22 -3.96 -28.88
N SER A 6 26.67 -4.58 -27.78
CA SER A 6 26.34 -5.97 -27.45
C SER A 6 24.86 -6.16 -27.11
N VAL A 7 24.20 -5.16 -26.52
CA VAL A 7 22.83 -5.23 -25.98
C VAL A 7 21.88 -4.11 -26.45
N VAL A 8 22.41 -2.92 -26.74
CA VAL A 8 21.58 -1.75 -27.11
C VAL A 8 20.97 -1.95 -28.49
N GLY A 9 19.68 -1.69 -28.63
CA GLY A 9 18.95 -1.83 -29.90
C GLY A 9 18.55 -3.26 -30.29
N LYS A 10 18.88 -4.25 -29.45
CA LYS A 10 18.56 -5.67 -29.72
C LYS A 10 17.28 -6.11 -29.04
N ARG A 11 16.50 -6.95 -29.72
CA ARG A 11 15.30 -7.60 -29.17
C ARG A 11 15.72 -8.73 -28.22
N LEU A 12 15.95 -8.40 -26.96
CA LEU A 12 16.26 -9.35 -25.90
C LEU A 12 15.03 -9.60 -25.01
N PRO A 13 14.82 -10.84 -24.53
CA PRO A 13 13.79 -11.09 -23.52
C PRO A 13 14.14 -10.35 -22.23
N ARG A 14 13.13 -9.79 -21.57
CA ARG A 14 13.33 -9.15 -20.26
C ARG A 14 13.68 -10.20 -19.21
N VAL A 15 14.58 -9.85 -18.29
CA VAL A 15 15.01 -10.74 -17.19
C VAL A 15 13.85 -11.25 -16.33
N ASP A 16 12.81 -10.43 -16.17
CA ASP A 16 11.62 -10.70 -15.37
C ASP A 16 10.46 -11.29 -16.18
N ALA A 17 10.62 -11.49 -17.50
CA ALA A 17 9.52 -11.91 -18.37
C ALA A 17 8.98 -13.29 -17.97
N VAL A 18 9.87 -14.27 -17.77
CA VAL A 18 9.49 -15.66 -17.53
C VAL A 18 8.67 -15.83 -16.25
N THR A 19 9.14 -15.27 -15.13
CA THR A 19 8.45 -15.40 -13.84
C THR A 19 7.11 -14.67 -13.84
N LYS A 20 7.00 -13.54 -14.55
CA LYS A 20 5.75 -12.79 -14.70
C LYS A 20 4.71 -13.53 -15.54
N VAL A 21 5.09 -14.07 -16.70
CA VAL A 21 4.13 -14.76 -17.58
C VAL A 21 3.69 -16.12 -17.04
N LYS A 22 4.49 -16.72 -16.16
CA LYS A 22 4.15 -17.97 -15.47
C LYS A 22 3.33 -17.78 -14.19
N GLY A 23 3.15 -16.55 -13.72
CA GLY A 23 2.50 -16.28 -12.43
C GLY A 23 3.35 -16.67 -11.21
N GLU A 24 4.66 -16.86 -11.40
CA GLU A 24 5.61 -17.21 -10.34
C GLU A 24 6.16 -15.96 -9.61
N ALA A 25 5.97 -14.78 -10.19
CA ALA A 25 6.38 -13.53 -9.58
C ALA A 25 5.48 -13.19 -8.37
N THR A 26 6.06 -13.17 -7.17
CA THR A 26 5.38 -12.71 -5.95
C THR A 26 5.31 -11.19 -5.91
N TYR A 27 4.11 -10.64 -5.75
CA TYR A 27 3.87 -9.24 -5.48
C TYR A 27 3.44 -9.02 -4.03
N VAL A 28 3.42 -7.76 -3.58
CA VAL A 28 3.02 -7.39 -2.21
C VAL A 28 1.69 -8.03 -1.76
N PRO A 29 0.63 -8.09 -2.60
CA PRO A 29 -0.63 -8.73 -2.20
C PRO A 29 -0.56 -10.25 -2.01
N ASP A 30 0.45 -10.90 -2.58
CA ASP A 30 0.63 -12.37 -2.51
C ASP A 30 1.36 -12.78 -1.22
N MET A 31 1.94 -11.83 -0.51
CA MET A 31 2.70 -12.07 0.70
C MET A 31 1.77 -12.34 1.89
N GLN A 32 2.08 -13.39 2.66
CA GLN A 32 1.44 -13.66 3.95
C GLN A 32 2.52 -13.81 5.01
N LEU A 33 2.37 -13.09 6.12
CA LEU A 33 3.33 -13.10 7.23
C LEU A 33 2.62 -13.56 8.52
N PRO A 34 3.30 -14.29 9.41
CA PRO A 34 2.77 -14.62 10.73
C PRO A 34 2.36 -13.35 11.49
N GLY A 35 1.13 -13.31 11.99
CA GLY A 35 0.60 -12.15 12.73
C GLY A 35 0.17 -10.96 11.87
N MET A 36 0.09 -11.11 10.54
CA MET A 36 -0.34 -10.05 9.63
C MET A 36 -1.76 -9.55 9.96
N LEU A 37 -1.88 -8.23 10.16
CA LEU A 37 -3.17 -7.55 10.30
C LEU A 37 -3.66 -7.05 8.93
N HIS A 38 -4.97 -7.01 8.77
CA HIS A 38 -5.61 -6.41 7.61
C HIS A 38 -6.15 -5.03 7.96
N ALA A 39 -5.96 -4.06 7.06
CA ALA A 39 -6.44 -2.70 7.24
C ALA A 39 -7.59 -2.38 6.29
N LYS A 40 -8.53 -1.55 6.75
CA LYS A 40 -9.61 -0.98 5.93
C LYS A 40 -9.67 0.52 6.13
N PHE A 41 -9.71 1.26 5.03
CA PHE A 41 -9.77 2.72 5.05
C PHE A 41 -11.23 3.19 4.98
N LEU A 42 -11.66 3.97 5.97
CA LEU A 42 -12.89 4.76 5.90
C LEU A 42 -12.58 6.07 5.17
N ARG A 43 -13.26 6.30 4.04
CA ARG A 43 -13.07 7.48 3.19
C ARG A 43 -14.27 8.42 3.27
N SER A 44 -14.05 9.69 2.97
CA SER A 44 -15.13 10.69 2.90
C SER A 44 -16.16 10.28 1.84
N PRO A 45 -17.47 10.30 2.17
CA PRO A 45 -18.53 10.15 1.18
C PRO A 45 -18.79 11.47 0.41
N HIS A 46 -18.21 12.58 0.86
CA HIS A 46 -18.39 13.90 0.27
C HIS A 46 -17.12 14.36 -0.46
N PRO A 47 -17.24 15.02 -1.63
CA PRO A 47 -16.08 15.58 -2.35
C PRO A 47 -15.34 16.65 -1.54
N HIS A 48 -16.06 17.45 -0.75
CA HIS A 48 -15.49 18.48 0.13
C HIS A 48 -16.34 18.62 1.40
N ALA A 49 -15.73 18.47 2.56
CA ALA A 49 -16.40 18.62 3.85
C ALA A 49 -15.38 18.89 4.97
N ARG A 50 -15.85 19.53 6.05
CA ARG A 50 -15.09 19.66 7.29
C ARG A 50 -15.41 18.48 8.22
N ILE A 51 -14.38 17.79 8.71
CA ILE A 51 -14.55 16.74 9.71
C ILE A 51 -14.89 17.39 11.06
N VAL A 52 -16.13 17.27 11.51
CA VAL A 52 -16.58 17.81 12.82
C VAL A 52 -16.28 16.81 13.94
N LYS A 53 -16.51 15.53 13.70
CA LYS A 53 -16.34 14.46 14.70
C LYS A 53 -16.03 13.13 14.03
N ILE A 54 -15.22 12.31 14.70
CA ILE A 54 -15.00 10.90 14.38
C ILE A 54 -15.35 10.12 15.64
N ASN A 55 -16.24 9.12 15.52
CA ASN A 55 -16.59 8.20 16.61
C ASN A 55 -16.11 6.80 16.24
N THR A 56 -15.18 6.25 17.03
CA THR A 56 -14.55 4.95 16.79
C THR A 56 -15.11 3.83 17.66
N LYS A 57 -15.99 4.15 18.63
CA LYS A 57 -16.45 3.22 19.68
C LYS A 57 -17.01 1.90 19.13
N GLU A 58 -17.85 1.99 18.11
CA GLU A 58 -18.48 0.81 17.51
C GLU A 58 -17.41 -0.08 16.84
N ALA A 59 -16.55 0.52 16.02
CA ALA A 59 -15.48 -0.20 15.33
C ALA A 59 -14.50 -0.85 16.32
N GLU A 60 -14.13 -0.16 17.41
CA GLU A 60 -13.26 -0.70 18.46
C GLU A 60 -13.89 -1.87 19.22
N SER A 61 -15.23 -1.93 19.30
CA SER A 61 -15.94 -3.00 20.00
C SER A 61 -16.12 -4.28 19.17
N LEU A 62 -15.82 -4.25 17.88
CA LEU A 62 -16.02 -5.40 17.00
C LEU A 62 -14.96 -6.49 17.26
N PRO A 63 -15.37 -7.78 17.35
CA PRO A 63 -14.43 -8.89 17.43
C PRO A 63 -13.45 -8.89 16.24
N GLY A 64 -12.16 -9.09 16.52
CA GLY A 64 -11.11 -9.12 15.50
C GLY A 64 -10.52 -7.75 15.14
N VAL A 65 -11.08 -6.64 15.63
CA VAL A 65 -10.47 -5.32 15.45
C VAL A 65 -9.29 -5.17 16.41
N ARG A 66 -8.08 -5.06 15.85
CA ARG A 66 -6.86 -4.85 16.63
C ARG A 66 -6.67 -3.40 17.09
N GLY A 67 -7.22 -2.44 16.34
CA GLY A 67 -7.17 -1.01 16.64
C GLY A 67 -7.80 -0.15 15.53
N VAL A 68 -8.18 1.08 15.88
CA VAL A 68 -8.72 2.08 14.94
C VAL A 68 -7.80 3.30 14.95
N LEU A 69 -7.23 3.63 13.79
CA LEU A 69 -6.28 4.73 13.64
C LEU A 69 -6.98 6.01 13.18
N THR A 70 -6.65 7.13 13.81
CA THR A 70 -7.14 8.48 13.49
C THR A 70 -6.01 9.49 13.67
N HIS A 71 -6.24 10.75 13.32
CA HIS A 71 -5.31 11.85 13.60
C HIS A 71 -4.93 12.00 15.09
N LYS A 72 -5.67 11.39 16.02
CA LYS A 72 -5.43 11.49 17.47
C LYS A 72 -4.40 10.51 18.01
N ASN A 73 -4.13 9.41 17.31
CA ASN A 73 -3.32 8.29 17.83
C ASN A 73 -2.21 7.83 16.87
N VAL A 74 -1.85 8.67 15.90
CA VAL A 74 -0.70 8.48 15.01
C VAL A 74 0.40 9.49 15.36
N PRO A 75 1.69 9.15 15.16
CA PRO A 75 2.78 10.11 15.35
C PRO A 75 2.58 11.35 14.47
N LYS A 76 2.90 12.54 15.02
CA LYS A 76 2.92 13.77 14.23
C LYS A 76 4.15 13.75 13.34
N VAL A 77 3.95 13.59 12.04
CA VAL A 77 5.04 13.42 11.05
C VAL A 77 5.61 14.77 10.58
N HIS A 78 4.95 15.89 10.89
CA HIS A 78 5.48 17.25 10.75
C HIS A 78 5.26 18.02 12.06
N GLN A 79 6.34 18.30 12.78
CA GLN A 79 6.42 19.47 13.66
C GLN A 79 7.48 20.37 13.05
N ASP A 80 7.09 21.13 12.02
CA ASP A 80 7.93 22.23 11.57
C ASP A 80 7.88 23.27 12.69
N SER A 81 8.99 23.30 13.41
CA SER A 81 9.34 24.34 14.36
C SER A 81 9.78 25.55 13.55
N ASN A 82 8.86 26.49 13.34
CA ASN A 82 9.15 27.89 13.05
C ASN A 82 7.95 28.75 13.44
#